data_AF-A0A1J4KWE2-F1
#
_entry.id   AF-A0A1J4KWE2-F1
#
_cell.length_a   1.000
_cell.length_b   1.000
_cell.length_c   1.000
_cell.angle_alpha   90.00
_cell.angle_beta   90.00
_cell.angle_gamma   90.00
#
_symmetry.space_group_name_H-M   'P 1'
#
loop_
_entity.id
_entity.type
_entity.pdbx_description
1 polymer ?
#
loop_
_entity_poly.entity_id
_entity_poly.type
_entity_poly.pdbx_seq_one_letter_code
_entity_poly.pdbx_strand_id
1 'polypeptide(L)'
;MSLLDFLLSCTSPLTLEDIAKQVGREIDDVEKELDNLISENNLRKRMINLPDGSSKSIYWASSLIPFIEQEPIITIPFAQPYDHRNVLERLTDQQLLQEKLRLQITLRKINSEYENLQHLAKINVSEESEKVIDDLTEKWMSAVHEMLYDMLSLMRKTNPEMNMDRLLKELRIDPVSVKWNAEDEDFGN
;
A
#
# COMPACT_ATOMS: atom_id res chain seq x y z
N MET A 1 -26.26 -1.06 -39.44
CA MET A 1 -26.37 -1.45 -38.02
C MET A 1 -27.81 -1.89 -37.81
N SER A 2 -28.06 -3.08 -37.29
CA SER A 2 -29.44 -3.55 -37.05
C SER A 2 -30.03 -2.86 -35.81
N LEU A 3 -31.37 -2.74 -35.72
CA LEU A 3 -32.02 -2.12 -34.56
C LEU A 3 -31.75 -2.91 -33.27
N LEU A 4 -31.62 -4.25 -33.40
CA LEU A 4 -31.28 -5.14 -32.30
C LEU A 4 -29.86 -4.91 -31.78
N ASP A 5 -28.86 -4.78 -32.66
CA ASP A 5 -27.46 -4.51 -32.25
C ASP A 5 -27.36 -3.17 -31.49
N PHE A 6 -28.12 -2.17 -31.94
CA PHE A 6 -28.21 -0.89 -31.28
C PHE A 6 -28.82 -1.03 -29.87
N LEU A 7 -29.96 -1.69 -29.73
CA LEU A 7 -30.63 -1.86 -28.43
C LEU A 7 -29.85 -2.75 -27.45
N LEU A 8 -29.07 -3.73 -27.94
CA LEU A 8 -28.15 -4.53 -27.12
C LEU A 8 -26.96 -3.72 -26.60
N SER A 9 -26.55 -2.66 -27.31
CA SER A 9 -25.48 -1.76 -26.87
C SER A 9 -25.94 -0.70 -25.86
N CYS A 10 -27.25 -0.48 -25.73
CA CYS A 10 -27.82 0.47 -24.80
C CYS A 10 -27.85 -0.10 -23.37
N THR A 11 -27.32 0.66 -22.40
CA THR A 11 -27.32 0.29 -20.98
C THR A 11 -28.55 0.78 -20.22
N SER A 12 -29.42 1.56 -20.87
CA SER A 12 -30.63 2.14 -20.27
C SER A 12 -31.88 1.87 -21.12
N PRO A 13 -33.08 1.86 -20.49
CA PRO A 13 -34.35 1.81 -21.21
C PRO A 13 -34.56 3.10 -22.02
N LEU A 14 -35.06 2.97 -23.25
CA LEU A 14 -35.29 4.09 -24.16
C LEU A 14 -36.76 4.21 -24.54
N THR A 15 -37.19 5.44 -24.86
CA THR A 15 -38.52 5.68 -25.44
C THR A 15 -38.46 5.53 -26.97
N LEU A 16 -39.62 5.34 -27.61
CA LEU A 16 -39.71 5.23 -29.06
C LEU A 16 -39.23 6.49 -29.80
N GLU A 17 -39.45 7.67 -29.22
CA GLU A 17 -38.91 8.94 -29.73
C GLU A 17 -37.38 8.98 -29.68
N ASP A 18 -36.79 8.50 -28.58
CA ASP A 18 -35.32 8.46 -28.42
C ASP A 18 -34.68 7.48 -29.41
N ILE A 19 -35.29 6.31 -29.59
CA ILE A 19 -34.81 5.28 -30.53
C ILE A 19 -34.87 5.80 -31.97
N ALA A 20 -36.01 6.36 -32.38
CA ALA A 20 -36.17 6.91 -33.73
C ALA A 20 -35.15 8.04 -34.01
N LYS A 21 -34.93 8.92 -33.03
CA LYS A 21 -33.96 10.02 -33.12
C LYS A 21 -32.51 9.54 -33.20
N GLN A 22 -32.13 8.52 -32.43
CA GLN A 22 -30.75 8.01 -32.40
C GLN A 22 -30.42 7.14 -33.62
N VAL A 23 -31.39 6.38 -34.13
CA VAL A 23 -31.23 5.54 -35.33
C VAL A 23 -31.41 6.37 -36.62
N GLY A 24 -32.03 7.55 -36.53
CA GLY A 24 -32.24 8.45 -37.66
C GLY A 24 -33.26 7.95 -38.66
N ARG A 25 -34.28 7.20 -38.20
CA ARG A 25 -35.33 6.58 -39.02
C ARG A 25 -36.70 7.13 -38.65
N GLU A 26 -37.67 6.96 -39.55
CA GLU A 26 -39.07 7.31 -39.28
C GLU A 26 -39.64 6.44 -38.16
N ILE A 27 -40.50 7.04 -37.33
CA ILE A 27 -41.08 6.42 -36.14
C ILE A 27 -41.87 5.16 -36.49
N ASP A 28 -42.68 5.21 -37.56
CA ASP A 28 -43.57 4.12 -37.97
C ASP A 28 -42.79 2.86 -38.40
N ASP A 29 -41.62 3.04 -39.01
CA ASP A 29 -40.76 1.94 -39.44
C ASP A 29 -40.04 1.31 -38.25
N VAL A 30 -39.59 2.14 -37.31
CA VAL A 30 -38.98 1.67 -36.05
C VAL A 30 -40.01 0.93 -35.19
N GLU A 31 -41.25 1.40 -35.13
CA GLU A 31 -42.31 0.77 -34.35
C GLU A 31 -42.63 -0.65 -34.85
N LYS A 32 -42.73 -0.84 -36.18
CA LYS A 32 -42.94 -2.17 -36.77
C LYS A 32 -41.78 -3.13 -36.49
N GLU A 33 -40.54 -2.65 -36.58
CA GLU A 33 -39.36 -3.46 -36.29
C GLU A 33 -39.28 -3.80 -34.79
N LEU A 34 -39.65 -2.87 -33.89
CA LEU A 34 -39.77 -3.12 -32.46
C LEU A 34 -40.85 -4.16 -32.13
N ASP A 35 -42.02 -4.09 -32.75
CA ASP A 35 -43.10 -5.06 -32.53
C ASP A 35 -42.71 -6.47 -33.00
N ASN A 36 -41.96 -6.57 -34.11
CA ASN A 36 -41.37 -7.85 -34.54
C ASN A 36 -40.37 -8.38 -33.50
N LEU A 37 -39.46 -7.53 -33.01
CA LEU A 37 -38.46 -7.92 -32.01
C LEU A 37 -39.07 -8.26 -30.64
N ILE A 38 -40.24 -7.68 -30.31
CA ILE A 38 -41.04 -8.06 -29.14
C ILE A 38 -41.67 -9.45 -29.35
N SER A 39 -42.20 -9.72 -30.55
CA SER A 39 -42.79 -11.03 -30.87
C SER A 39 -41.75 -12.16 -30.84
N GLU A 40 -40.50 -11.84 -31.21
CA GLU A 40 -39.33 -12.74 -31.12
C GLU A 40 -38.73 -12.82 -29.71
N ASN A 41 -39.32 -12.14 -28.72
CA ASN A 41 -38.90 -12.13 -27.31
C ASN A 41 -37.47 -11.56 -27.07
N ASN A 42 -36.93 -10.84 -28.05
CA ASN A 42 -35.64 -10.17 -27.98
C ASN A 42 -35.70 -8.85 -27.18
N LEU A 43 -36.88 -8.24 -27.12
CA LEU A 43 -37.15 -6.99 -26.42
C LEU A 43 -38.28 -7.11 -25.40
N ARG A 44 -38.28 -6.19 -24.44
CA ARG A 44 -39.36 -5.98 -23.47
C ARG A 44 -39.92 -4.57 -23.62
N LYS A 45 -41.24 -4.46 -23.49
CA LYS A 45 -42.01 -3.20 -23.55
C LYS A 45 -42.79 -3.03 -22.25
N ARG A 46 -42.79 -1.81 -21.70
CA ARG A 46 -43.68 -1.41 -20.61
C ARG A 46 -44.32 -0.07 -20.92
N MET A 47 -45.62 0.01 -20.72
CA MET A 47 -46.35 1.27 -20.77
C MET A 47 -46.34 1.91 -19.39
N ILE A 48 -45.94 3.17 -19.34
CA ILE A 48 -46.00 4.02 -18.15
C ILE A 48 -47.05 5.09 -18.42
N ASN A 49 -48.02 5.18 -17.51
CA ASN A 49 -49.03 6.23 -17.54
C ASN A 49 -48.48 7.44 -16.80
N LEU A 50 -48.33 8.56 -17.51
CA LEU A 50 -47.94 9.83 -16.92
C LEU A 50 -49.13 10.47 -16.20
N PRO A 51 -48.88 11.35 -15.21
CA PRO A 51 -49.92 12.06 -14.48
C PRO A 51 -50.81 12.95 -15.37
N ASP A 52 -50.35 13.31 -16.58
CA ASP A 52 -51.11 14.05 -17.58
C ASP A 52 -52.09 13.19 -18.40
N GLY A 53 -52.24 11.89 -18.08
CA GLY A 53 -53.12 10.96 -18.79
C GLY A 53 -52.56 10.42 -20.10
N SER A 54 -51.34 10.82 -20.50
CA SER A 54 -50.62 10.25 -21.64
C SER A 54 -49.87 8.97 -21.25
N SER A 55 -49.85 7.99 -22.16
CA SER A 55 -49.08 6.76 -22.01
C SER A 55 -47.77 6.85 -22.80
N LYS A 56 -46.64 6.56 -22.15
CA LYS A 56 -45.35 6.40 -22.82
C LYS A 56 -44.91 4.95 -22.81
N SER A 57 -44.47 4.47 -23.97
CA SER A 57 -43.89 3.14 -24.11
C SER A 57 -42.38 3.22 -23.94
N ILE A 58 -41.85 2.40 -23.02
CA ILE A 58 -40.43 2.23 -22.78
C ILE A 58 -40.01 0.84 -23.25
N TYR A 59 -38.90 0.78 -23.97
CA TYR A 59 -38.34 -0.43 -24.58
C TYR A 59 -36.94 -0.70 -24.02
N TRP A 60 -36.61 -1.96 -23.81
CA TRP A 60 -35.27 -2.40 -23.43
C TRP A 60 -34.98 -3.81 -23.94
N ALA A 61 -33.70 -4.15 -24.10
CA ALA A 61 -33.27 -5.49 -24.48
C ALA A 61 -33.59 -6.50 -23.38
N SER A 62 -33.99 -7.73 -23.75
CA SER A 62 -34.26 -8.81 -22.77
C SER A 62 -33.05 -9.16 -21.88
N SER A 63 -31.83 -8.81 -22.30
CA SER A 63 -30.60 -8.91 -21.50
C SER A 63 -30.47 -7.86 -20.39
N LEU A 64 -31.19 -6.74 -20.51
CA LEU A 64 -31.18 -5.64 -19.55
C LEU A 64 -32.31 -5.87 -18.52
N ILE A 65 -31.99 -5.87 -17.22
CA ILE A 65 -32.99 -5.85 -16.16
C ILE A 65 -33.06 -4.41 -15.61
N PRO A 66 -34.02 -3.58 -16.04
CA PRO A 66 -33.98 -2.14 -15.83
C PRO A 66 -34.39 -1.68 -14.42
N PHE A 67 -34.65 -2.61 -13.51
CA PHE A 67 -35.10 -2.34 -12.13
C PHE A 67 -34.17 -2.94 -11.07
N ILE A 68 -33.01 -3.45 -11.48
CA ILE A 68 -31.90 -3.72 -10.58
C ILE A 68 -30.97 -2.53 -10.77
N GLU A 69 -30.67 -1.79 -9.71
CA GLU A 69 -29.59 -0.81 -9.73
C GLU A 69 -28.36 -1.48 -10.36
N GLN A 70 -27.90 -0.94 -11.49
CA GLN A 70 -26.64 -1.35 -12.12
C GLN A 70 -25.44 -0.80 -11.34
N GLU A 71 -25.65 -0.19 -10.19
CA GLU A 71 -24.61 -0.24 -9.17
C GLU A 71 -24.55 -1.70 -8.72
N PRO A 72 -23.49 -2.45 -9.05
CA PRO A 72 -23.25 -3.67 -8.29
C PRO A 72 -23.39 -3.28 -6.83
N ILE A 73 -24.11 -4.06 -6.02
CA ILE A 73 -23.83 -4.07 -4.59
C ILE A 73 -22.37 -4.48 -4.55
N ILE A 74 -21.48 -3.49 -4.53
CA ILE A 74 -20.05 -3.66 -4.48
C ILE A 74 -19.84 -4.24 -3.08
N THR A 75 -19.90 -5.56 -3.00
CA THR A 75 -19.30 -6.36 -1.93
C THR A 75 -17.78 -6.39 -2.09
N ILE A 76 -17.19 -5.48 -2.88
CA ILE A 76 -15.75 -5.22 -2.85
C ILE A 76 -15.51 -4.40 -1.57
N PRO A 77 -14.79 -4.92 -0.57
CA PRO A 77 -14.55 -4.19 0.67
C PRO A 77 -13.60 -2.99 0.48
N PHE A 78 -13.22 -2.64 -0.75
CA PHE A 78 -12.09 -1.77 -1.04
C PHE A 78 -12.32 -0.93 -2.31
N ALA A 79 -13.36 -0.10 -2.33
CA ALA A 79 -13.50 0.92 -3.37
C ALA A 79 -12.47 2.07 -3.22
N GLN A 80 -11.89 2.24 -2.03
CA GLN A 80 -10.79 3.17 -1.80
C GLN A 80 -9.82 2.59 -0.77
N PRO A 81 -8.53 2.40 -1.11
CA PRO A 81 -7.60 1.73 -0.21
C PRO A 81 -7.17 2.57 1.01
N TYR A 82 -7.55 3.86 1.09
CA TYR A 82 -7.01 4.77 2.12
C TYR A 82 -7.93 5.95 2.50
N ASP A 83 -9.18 5.70 2.93
CA ASP A 83 -9.96 6.73 3.63
C ASP A 83 -10.10 6.40 5.13
N HIS A 84 -9.01 6.57 5.88
CA HIS A 84 -8.96 6.32 7.32
C HIS A 84 -9.89 7.22 8.14
N ARG A 85 -10.45 8.29 7.56
CA ARG A 85 -11.30 9.24 8.29
C ARG A 85 -12.66 8.67 8.66
N ASN A 86 -13.21 7.78 7.82
CA ASN A 86 -14.57 7.25 7.97
C ASN A 86 -14.62 5.78 8.40
N VAL A 87 -13.47 5.17 8.72
CA VAL A 87 -13.39 3.74 9.11
C VAL A 87 -14.18 3.48 10.39
N LEU A 88 -14.13 4.39 11.37
CA LEU A 88 -14.79 4.21 12.66
C LEU A 88 -16.32 4.27 12.60
N GLU A 89 -16.88 5.02 11.65
CA GLU A 89 -18.34 5.15 11.47
C GLU A 89 -18.96 3.95 10.75
N ARG A 90 -18.12 3.11 10.12
CA ARG A 90 -18.54 1.98 9.26
C ARG A 90 -18.35 0.61 9.92
N LEU A 91 -17.76 0.56 11.12
CA LEU A 91 -17.53 -0.68 11.85
C LEU A 91 -18.79 -1.05 12.65
N THR A 92 -19.20 -2.31 12.52
CA THR A 92 -20.19 -2.89 13.45
C THR A 92 -19.67 -2.82 14.89
N ASP A 93 -20.56 -2.76 15.89
CA ASP A 93 -20.17 -2.63 17.31
C ASP A 93 -19.09 -3.63 17.75
N GLN A 94 -19.13 -4.85 17.20
CA GLN A 94 -18.16 -5.90 17.46
C GLN A 94 -16.77 -5.59 16.86
N GLN A 95 -16.72 -5.03 15.65
CA GLN A 95 -15.47 -4.62 15.00
C GLN A 95 -14.90 -3.34 15.64
N LEU A 96 -15.76 -2.42 16.09
CA LEU A 96 -15.35 -1.25 16.84
C LEU A 96 -14.68 -1.64 18.17
N LEU A 97 -15.20 -2.69 18.84
CA LEU A 97 -14.64 -3.21 20.07
C LEU A 97 -13.27 -3.89 19.85
N GLN A 98 -13.11 -4.60 18.73
CA GLN A 98 -11.81 -5.17 18.33
C GLN A 98 -10.78 -4.10 18.01
N GLU A 99 -11.14 -3.06 17.25
CA GLU A 99 -10.24 -1.95 16.95
C GLU A 99 -9.91 -1.13 18.20
N LYS A 100 -10.87 -0.92 19.11
CA LYS A 100 -10.61 -0.31 20.42
C LYS A 100 -9.58 -1.13 21.22
N LEU A 101 -9.72 -2.45 21.25
CA LEU A 101 -8.79 -3.33 21.95
C LEU A 101 -7.39 -3.26 21.31
N ARG A 102 -7.32 -3.31 19.99
CA ARG A 102 -6.07 -3.19 19.23
C ARG A 102 -5.38 -1.85 19.50
N LEU A 103 -6.11 -0.75 19.46
CA LEU A 103 -5.59 0.59 19.75
C LEU A 103 -5.10 0.69 21.20
N GLN A 104 -5.82 0.11 22.16
CA GLN A 104 -5.38 0.07 23.56
C GLN A 104 -4.09 -0.72 23.77
N ILE A 105 -3.95 -1.87 23.10
CA ILE A 105 -2.71 -2.66 23.14
C ILE A 105 -1.55 -1.87 22.54
N THR A 106 -1.79 -1.22 21.39
CA THR A 106 -0.78 -0.42 20.69
C THR A 106 -0.33 0.77 21.54
N LEU A 107 -1.27 1.48 22.18
CA LEU A 107 -0.97 2.58 23.10
C LEU A 107 -0.14 2.13 24.30
N ARG A 108 -0.46 0.98 24.90
CA ARG A 108 0.35 0.43 26.01
C ARG A 108 1.77 0.12 25.56
N LYS A 109 1.95 -0.43 24.36
CA LYS A 109 3.26 -0.72 23.80
C LYS A 109 4.08 0.56 23.60
N ILE A 110 3.48 1.57 22.97
CA ILE A 110 4.12 2.87 22.74
C ILE A 110 4.49 3.55 24.07
N ASN A 111 3.62 3.52 25.08
CA ASN A 111 3.95 4.06 26.40
C ASN A 111 5.13 3.35 27.05
N SER A 112 5.21 2.02 26.95
CA SER A 112 6.35 1.26 27.46
C SER A 112 7.65 1.61 26.71
N GLU A 113 7.59 1.76 25.38
CA GLU A 113 8.74 2.20 24.59
C GLU A 113 9.16 3.63 24.96
N TYR A 114 8.20 4.53 25.18
CA TYR A 114 8.47 5.89 25.65
C TYR A 114 9.12 5.90 27.03
N GLU A 115 8.62 5.13 27.99
CA GLU A 115 9.23 5.01 29.32
C GLU A 115 10.66 4.45 29.22
N ASN A 116 10.89 3.43 28.38
CA ASN A 116 12.22 2.89 28.12
C ASN A 116 13.15 3.94 27.51
N LEU A 117 12.69 4.69 26.52
CA LEU A 117 13.45 5.79 25.91
C LEU A 117 13.71 6.91 26.92
N GLN A 118 12.76 7.22 27.79
CA GLN A 118 12.94 8.21 28.85
C GLN A 118 13.95 7.73 29.90
N HIS A 119 13.98 6.43 30.21
CA HIS A 119 15.00 5.82 31.06
C HIS A 119 16.39 5.85 30.40
N LEU A 120 16.48 5.57 29.10
CA LEU A 120 17.73 5.72 28.34
C LEU A 120 18.17 7.18 28.23
N ALA A 121 17.24 8.11 28.03
CA ALA A 121 17.51 9.55 27.99
C ALA A 121 17.86 10.13 29.38
N LYS A 122 17.51 9.47 30.49
CA LYS A 122 18.06 9.84 31.81
C LYS A 122 19.56 9.55 31.90
N ILE A 123 20.12 8.71 31.02
CA ILE A 123 21.55 8.58 30.76
C ILE A 123 21.96 9.68 29.75
N ASN A 124 21.57 10.94 30.03
CA ASN A 124 22.06 12.09 29.28
C ASN A 124 23.53 12.29 29.65
N VAL A 125 24.41 11.62 28.92
CA VAL A 125 25.82 11.99 28.83
C VAL A 125 25.83 13.43 28.31
N SER A 126 26.41 14.37 29.05
CA SER A 126 26.50 15.75 28.57
C SER A 126 27.33 15.79 27.29
N GLU A 127 27.10 16.74 26.39
CA GLU A 127 27.91 16.91 25.17
C GLU A 127 29.42 17.02 25.50
N GLU A 128 29.77 17.55 26.67
CA GLU A 128 31.14 17.58 27.18
C GLU A 128 31.65 16.20 27.56
N SER A 129 30.82 15.37 28.19
CA SER A 129 31.18 13.99 28.55
C SER A 129 31.28 13.10 27.32
N GLU A 130 30.46 13.33 26.30
CA GLU A 130 30.51 12.61 25.02
C GLU A 130 31.83 12.92 24.30
N LYS A 131 32.21 14.21 24.18
CA LYS A 131 33.52 14.61 23.65
C LYS A 131 34.69 14.01 24.41
N VAL A 132 34.61 13.94 25.74
CA VAL A 132 35.67 13.31 26.55
C VAL A 132 35.75 11.80 26.28
N ILE A 133 34.61 11.13 26.09
CA ILE A 133 34.59 9.70 25.73
C ILE A 133 35.15 9.49 24.34
N ASP A 134 34.82 10.33 23.37
CA ASP A 134 35.36 10.27 22.02
C ASP A 134 36.88 10.49 22.01
N ASP A 135 37.36 11.56 22.68
CA ASP A 135 38.79 11.85 22.82
C ASP A 135 39.55 10.69 23.50
N LEU A 136 38.96 10.08 24.52
CA LEU A 136 39.54 8.92 25.19
C LEU A 136 39.56 7.71 24.26
N THR A 137 38.48 7.48 23.51
CA THR A 137 38.36 6.37 22.57
C THR A 137 39.42 6.50 21.47
N GLU A 138 39.61 7.68 20.89
CA GLU A 138 40.68 7.94 19.91
C GLU A 138 42.08 7.66 20.47
N LYS A 139 42.36 8.08 21.71
CA LYS A 139 43.65 7.81 22.38
C LYS A 139 43.86 6.32 22.63
N TRP A 140 42.83 5.62 23.10
CA TRP A 140 42.90 4.18 23.33
C TRP A 140 43.09 3.42 22.02
N MET A 141 42.38 3.80 20.95
CA MET A 141 42.54 3.22 19.63
C MET A 141 43.96 3.44 19.08
N SER A 142 44.48 4.66 19.20
CA SER A 142 45.85 4.99 18.78
C SER A 142 46.89 4.15 19.54
N ALA A 143 46.74 4.02 20.87
CA ALA A 143 47.62 3.20 21.69
C ALA A 143 47.55 1.71 21.30
N VAL A 144 46.35 1.20 21.01
CA VAL A 144 46.17 -0.19 20.52
C VAL A 144 46.87 -0.37 19.16
N HIS A 145 46.73 0.57 18.24
CA HIS A 145 47.41 0.51 16.94
C HIS A 145 48.93 0.49 17.09
N GLU A 146 49.51 1.36 17.91
CA GLU A 146 50.95 1.38 18.21
C GLU A 146 51.41 0.04 18.81
N MET A 147 50.67 -0.48 19.80
CA MET A 147 50.99 -1.77 20.42
C MET A 147 50.93 -2.93 19.44
N LEU A 148 49.97 -2.92 18.50
CA LEU A 148 49.85 -3.94 17.46
C LEU A 148 51.01 -3.86 16.47
N TYR A 149 51.45 -2.65 16.09
CA TYR A 149 52.64 -2.47 15.26
C TYR A 149 53.92 -2.94 15.95
N ASP A 150 54.11 -2.58 17.22
CA ASP A 150 55.25 -3.02 18.02
C ASP A 150 55.26 -4.55 18.18
N MET A 151 54.12 -5.14 18.47
CA MET A 151 53.98 -6.59 18.60
C MET A 151 54.23 -7.29 17.26
N LEU A 152 53.73 -6.75 16.14
CA LEU A 152 54.01 -7.26 14.81
C LEU A 152 55.52 -7.20 14.49
N SER A 153 56.18 -6.09 14.81
CA SER A 153 57.63 -5.91 14.64
C SER A 153 58.43 -6.94 15.44
N LEU A 154 58.02 -7.20 16.68
CA LEU A 154 58.65 -8.24 17.52
C LEU A 154 58.42 -9.64 16.97
N MET A 155 57.19 -9.97 16.53
CA MET A 155 56.85 -11.28 15.98
C MET A 155 57.48 -11.53 14.62
N ARG A 156 57.72 -10.50 13.81
CA ARG A 156 58.43 -10.62 12.53
C ARG A 156 59.91 -11.00 12.70
N LYS A 157 60.52 -10.71 13.85
CA LYS A 157 61.90 -11.15 14.15
C LYS A 157 62.01 -12.66 14.29
N THR A 158 60.96 -13.32 14.77
CA THR A 158 60.91 -14.78 14.96
C THR A 158 60.20 -15.50 13.80
N ASN A 159 59.20 -14.86 13.19
CA ASN A 159 58.46 -15.38 12.04
C ASN A 159 58.27 -14.29 10.97
N PRO A 160 59.13 -14.26 9.93
CA PRO A 160 59.10 -13.23 8.89
C PRO A 160 57.79 -13.17 8.08
N GLU A 161 57.02 -14.25 8.04
CA GLU A 161 55.73 -14.31 7.32
C GLU A 161 54.55 -13.77 8.15
N MET A 162 54.79 -13.25 9.35
CA MET A 162 53.73 -12.67 10.17
C MET A 162 53.24 -11.34 9.56
N ASN A 163 51.93 -11.23 9.36
CA ASN A 163 51.26 -10.01 8.92
C ASN A 163 50.17 -9.59 9.94
N MET A 164 49.67 -8.36 9.83
CA MET A 164 48.72 -7.81 10.81
C MET A 164 47.43 -8.64 10.87
N ASP A 165 46.93 -9.13 9.73
CA ASP A 165 45.75 -10.01 9.68
C ASP A 165 45.91 -11.30 10.50
N ARG A 166 47.09 -11.93 10.43
CA ARG A 166 47.39 -13.13 11.22
C ARG A 166 47.52 -12.77 12.69
N LEU A 167 48.15 -11.65 13.02
CA LEU A 167 48.29 -11.18 14.40
C LEU A 167 46.92 -10.90 15.04
N LEU A 168 46.04 -10.18 14.35
CA LEU A 168 44.67 -9.90 14.83
C LEU A 168 43.88 -11.19 15.06
N LYS A 169 44.01 -12.18 14.16
CA LYS A 169 43.38 -13.50 14.33
C LYS A 169 43.94 -14.28 15.52
N GLU A 170 45.26 -14.24 15.74
CA GLU A 170 45.90 -14.89 16.90
C GLU A 170 45.45 -14.26 18.22
N LEU A 171 45.34 -12.94 18.26
CA LEU A 171 44.84 -12.19 19.41
C LEU A 171 43.31 -12.27 19.58
N ARG A 172 42.60 -12.88 18.62
CA ARG A 172 41.13 -12.98 18.58
C ARG A 172 40.45 -11.62 18.66
N ILE A 173 41.04 -10.61 18.04
CA ILE A 173 40.46 -9.28 17.95
C ILE A 173 39.39 -9.30 16.85
N ASP A 174 38.20 -8.79 17.14
CA ASP A 174 37.12 -8.70 16.18
C ASP A 174 37.49 -7.68 15.07
N PRO A 175 37.40 -8.05 13.78
CA PRO A 175 37.63 -7.13 12.66
C PRO A 175 36.76 -5.86 12.70
N VAL A 176 35.62 -5.89 13.38
CA VAL A 176 34.76 -4.71 13.56
C VAL A 176 35.38 -3.71 14.54
N SER A 177 36.12 -4.19 15.54
CA SER A 177 36.74 -3.36 16.57
C SER A 177 38.00 -2.64 16.09
N VAL A 178 38.77 -3.26 15.19
CA VAL A 178 40.00 -2.69 14.61
C VAL A 178 40.00 -2.96 13.11
N LYS A 179 39.74 -1.91 12.31
CA LYS A 179 39.70 -2.00 10.86
C LYS A 179 41.09 -1.92 10.28
N TRP A 180 41.66 -3.06 9.91
CA TRP A 180 42.92 -3.12 9.17
C TRP A 180 42.67 -3.12 7.66
N ASN A 181 43.35 -2.23 6.93
CA ASN A 181 43.40 -2.26 5.48
C ASN A 181 44.72 -2.90 5.02
N ALA A 182 44.63 -4.12 4.48
CA ALA A 182 45.79 -4.85 3.99
C ALA A 182 46.39 -4.28 2.69
N GLU A 183 45.65 -3.47 1.92
CA GLU A 183 46.15 -2.86 0.69
C GLU A 183 47.03 -1.64 0.98
N ASP A 184 46.62 -0.81 1.93
CA ASP A 184 47.34 0.40 2.33
C ASP A 184 48.33 0.15 3.48
N GLU A 185 48.34 -1.07 4.03
CA GLU A 185 49.05 -1.45 5.26
C GLU A 185 48.83 -0.46 6.42
N ASP A 186 47.58 -0.05 6.63
CA ASP A 186 47.22 0.90 7.67
C ASP A 186 45.88 0.59 8.34
N PHE A 187 45.67 1.15 9.53
CA PHE A 187 44.38 1.13 10.20
C PHE A 187 43.46 2.17 9.53
N GLY A 188 42.30 1.71 9.05
CA GLY A 188 41.31 2.60 8.44
C GLY A 188 40.69 3.54 9.48
N ASN A 189 40.45 4.79 9.07
CA ASN A 189 39.61 5.74 9.82
C ASN A 189 38.17 5.22 9.99
#